data_AF-A0A6B3I7V8-F1
#
_entry.id   AF-A0A6B3I7V8-F1
#
_cell.length_a   1.000
_cell.length_b   1.000
_cell.length_c   1.000
_cell.angle_alpha   90.00
_cell.angle_beta   90.00
_cell.angle_gamma   90.00
#
_symmetry.space_group_name_H-M   'P 1'
#
loop_
_entity.id
_entity.type
_entity.pdbx_description
1 polymer ?
#
loop_
_entity_poly.entity_id
_entity_poly.type
_entity_poly.pdbx_seq_one_letter_code
_entity_poly.pdbx_strand_id
1 'polypeptide(L)'
;PRALAHATAWRDKPAAQQPDWPDPAELNDVVSDLAQSPPLVFAGECDLLRKRLAAVARGEAFVLQGGDCAESFATLSAEQIRDKLKTLLQMSAILTYASSVPVVK
;
A
#
# COMPACT_ATOMS: atom_id res chain seq x y z
N PRO A 1 -10.01 11.87 -18.70
CA PRO A 1 -9.62 13.22 -19.21
C PRO A 1 -9.36 14.31 -18.13
N ARG A 2 -10.01 14.30 -16.96
CA ARG A 2 -9.61 15.16 -15.80
C ARG A 2 -8.82 14.42 -14.72
N ALA A 3 -9.12 13.12 -14.52
CA ALA A 3 -8.37 12.25 -13.60
C ALA A 3 -6.92 12.02 -14.03
N LEU A 4 -6.66 11.84 -15.33
CA LEU A 4 -5.30 11.72 -15.88
C LEU A 4 -4.47 12.99 -15.73
N ALA A 5 -5.06 14.18 -15.89
CA ALA A 5 -4.36 15.45 -15.68
C ALA A 5 -3.89 15.63 -14.23
N HIS A 6 -4.66 15.12 -13.25
CA HIS A 6 -4.22 15.06 -11.85
C HIS A 6 -3.12 14.01 -11.61
N ALA A 7 -3.14 12.90 -12.35
CA ALA A 7 -2.21 11.80 -12.18
C ALA A 7 -0.76 12.14 -12.59
N THR A 8 -0.55 13.17 -13.42
CA THR A 8 0.78 13.54 -13.91
C THR A 8 1.34 14.83 -13.30
N ALA A 9 0.53 15.61 -12.59
CA ALA A 9 0.91 16.91 -12.02
C ALA A 9 2.04 16.83 -10.96
N TRP A 10 2.36 15.64 -10.44
CA TRP A 10 3.49 15.44 -9.55
C TRP A 10 4.84 15.50 -10.28
N ARG A 11 4.87 15.26 -11.60
CA ARG A 11 6.11 15.22 -12.39
C ARG A 11 6.79 16.58 -12.50
N ASP A 12 6.04 17.67 -12.35
CA ASP A 12 6.56 19.04 -12.35
C ASP A 12 7.09 19.48 -10.97
N LYS A 13 7.04 18.59 -9.96
CA LYS A 13 7.51 18.86 -8.60
C LYS A 13 8.86 18.18 -8.34
N PRO A 14 9.71 18.73 -7.44
CA PRO A 14 10.93 18.06 -7.03
C PRO A 14 10.66 16.65 -6.46
N ALA A 15 11.36 15.64 -6.99
CA ALA A 15 11.28 14.25 -6.54
C ALA A 15 12.70 13.72 -6.27
N ALA A 16 13.06 13.56 -4.99
CA ALA A 16 14.46 13.37 -4.58
C ALA A 16 15.03 11.97 -4.81
N GLN A 17 14.22 10.92 -4.66
CA GLN A 17 14.67 9.52 -4.66
C GLN A 17 14.25 8.80 -5.94
N GLN A 18 14.39 9.46 -7.10
CA GLN A 18 14.08 8.85 -8.39
C GLN A 18 15.34 8.16 -8.96
N PRO A 19 15.21 6.92 -9.46
CA PRO A 19 16.30 6.27 -10.19
C PRO A 19 16.55 6.99 -11.52
N ASP A 20 17.81 7.00 -11.95
CA ASP A 20 18.22 7.48 -13.27
C ASP A 20 18.13 6.33 -14.28
N TRP A 21 16.96 6.18 -14.92
CA TRP A 21 16.73 5.12 -15.90
C TRP A 21 17.47 5.43 -17.21
N PRO A 22 18.28 4.49 -17.74
CA PRO A 22 19.16 4.76 -18.87
C PRO A 22 18.42 4.89 -20.21
N ASP A 23 17.26 4.25 -20.36
CA ASP A 23 16.46 4.26 -21.59
C ASP A 23 15.06 4.85 -21.33
N PRO A 24 14.81 6.11 -21.76
CA PRO A 24 13.50 6.74 -21.64
C PRO A 24 12.40 6.10 -22.49
N ALA A 25 12.74 5.43 -23.61
CA ALA A 25 11.76 4.77 -24.46
C ALA A 25 11.26 3.49 -23.77
N GLU A 26 12.18 2.64 -23.29
CA GLU A 26 11.84 1.44 -22.53
C GLU A 26 11.02 1.77 -21.27
N LEU A 27 11.37 2.85 -20.56
CA LEU A 27 10.58 3.32 -19.41
C LEU A 27 9.14 3.65 -19.81
N ASN A 28 8.93 4.34 -20.93
CA ASN A 28 7.59 4.71 -21.39
C ASN A 28 6.76 3.48 -21.80
N ASP A 29 7.40 2.50 -22.44
CA ASP A 29 6.75 1.25 -22.84
C ASP A 29 6.29 0.46 -21.60
N VAL A 30 7.16 0.29 -20.61
CA VAL A 30 6.82 -0.39 -19.35
C VAL A 30 5.71 0.34 -18.59
N VAL A 31 5.74 1.68 -18.55
CA VAL A 31 4.68 2.49 -17.91
C VAL A 31 3.35 2.32 -18.65
N SER A 32 3.36 2.24 -19.98
CA SER A 32 2.16 2.01 -20.79
C SER A 32 1.55 0.64 -20.52
N ASP A 33 2.38 -0.40 -20.42
CA ASP A 33 1.94 -1.76 -20.13
C ASP A 33 1.33 -1.88 -18.72
N LEU A 34 1.98 -1.28 -17.71
CA LEU A 34 1.47 -1.24 -16.34
C LEU A 34 0.15 -0.47 -16.23
N ALA A 35 -0.04 0.59 -17.02
CA ALA A 35 -1.28 1.37 -17.02
C ALA A 35 -2.50 0.59 -17.54
N GLN A 36 -2.27 -0.47 -18.34
CA GLN A 36 -3.32 -1.35 -18.87
C GLN A 36 -3.55 -2.59 -18.00
N SER A 37 -2.64 -2.86 -17.05
CA SER A 37 -2.76 -4.01 -16.16
C SER A 37 -3.96 -3.87 -15.21
N PRO A 38 -4.58 -4.99 -14.80
CA PRO A 38 -5.66 -4.95 -13.82
C PRO A 38 -5.24 -4.27 -12.52
N PRO A 39 -6.13 -3.51 -11.87
CA PRO A 39 -5.82 -2.87 -10.59
C PRO A 39 -5.64 -3.94 -9.49
N LEU A 40 -4.75 -3.66 -8.53
CA LEU A 40 -4.51 -4.55 -7.39
C LEU A 40 -5.63 -4.52 -6.34
N VAL A 41 -6.39 -3.42 -6.28
CA VAL A 41 -7.47 -3.19 -5.31
C VAL A 41 -8.64 -2.48 -5.95
N PHE A 42 -9.84 -2.66 -5.40
CA PHE A 42 -11.04 -1.94 -5.81
C PHE A 42 -11.17 -0.59 -5.09
N ALA A 43 -11.72 0.42 -5.77
CA ALA A 43 -11.92 1.75 -5.18
C ALA A 43 -12.75 1.72 -3.88
N GLY A 44 -13.74 0.81 -3.79
CA GLY A 44 -14.56 0.63 -2.58
C GLY A 44 -13.77 0.14 -1.37
N GLU A 45 -12.69 -0.61 -1.58
CA GLU A 45 -11.78 -1.06 -0.50
C GLU A 45 -10.98 0.13 0.06
N CYS A 46 -10.54 1.04 -0.80
CA CYS A 46 -9.88 2.28 -0.37
C CYS A 46 -10.83 3.18 0.44
N ASP A 47 -12.09 3.30 0.02
CA ASP A 47 -13.10 4.07 0.75
C ASP A 47 -13.43 3.44 2.11
N LEU A 48 -13.48 2.11 2.18
CA LEU A 48 -13.63 1.37 3.44
C LEU A 48 -12.44 1.60 4.37
N LEU A 49 -11.21 1.51 3.86
CA LEU A 49 -9.99 1.78 4.63
C LEU A 49 -9.99 3.23 5.16
N ARG A 50 -10.35 4.21 4.33
CA ARG A 50 -10.45 5.62 4.74
C ARG A 50 -11.42 5.81 5.91
N LYS A 51 -12.60 5.17 5.87
CA LYS A 51 -13.57 5.21 6.98
C LYS A 51 -13.00 4.62 8.27
N ARG A 52 -12.28 3.50 8.17
CA ARG A 52 -11.62 2.85 9.31
C ARG A 52 -10.51 3.72 9.91
N LEU A 53 -9.67 4.32 9.07
CA LEU A 53 -8.63 5.26 9.52
C LEU A 53 -9.23 6.54 10.14
N ALA A 54 -10.39 6.98 9.68
CA ALA A 54 -11.09 8.10 10.32
C ALA A 54 -11.54 7.76 11.75
N ALA A 55 -11.94 6.51 12.03
CA ALA A 55 -12.21 6.05 13.39
C ALA A 55 -10.94 6.03 14.25
N VAL A 56 -9.81 5.60 13.68
CA VAL A 56 -8.50 5.67 14.36
C VAL A 56 -8.16 7.11 14.75
N ALA A 57 -8.34 8.08 13.85
CA ALA A 57 -8.08 9.49 14.13
C ALA A 57 -8.99 10.08 15.24
N ARG A 58 -10.16 9.49 15.49
CA ARG A 58 -11.07 9.87 16.59
C ARG A 58 -10.79 9.11 17.90
N GLY A 59 -9.80 8.21 17.92
CA GLY A 59 -9.52 7.35 19.07
C GLY A 59 -10.50 6.19 19.27
N GLU A 60 -11.32 5.88 18.26
CA GLU A 60 -12.32 4.80 18.30
C GLU A 60 -11.75 3.45 17.81
N ALA A 61 -10.53 3.46 17.28
CA ALA A 61 -9.82 2.28 16.77
C ALA A 61 -8.30 2.50 16.86
N PHE A 62 -7.52 1.43 16.69
CA PHE A 62 -6.06 1.47 16.60
C PHE A 62 -5.60 0.98 15.22
N VAL A 63 -4.46 1.45 14.70
CA VAL A 63 -3.89 0.96 13.43
C VAL A 63 -2.62 0.16 13.69
N LEU A 64 -2.54 -1.03 13.10
CA LEU A 64 -1.35 -1.87 13.05
C LEU A 64 -0.90 -1.99 11.59
N GLN A 65 0.23 -1.36 11.25
CA GLN A 65 0.88 -1.52 9.96
C GLN A 65 2.24 -2.18 10.18
N GLY A 66 2.53 -3.24 9.43
CA GLY A 66 3.79 -3.96 9.55
C GLY A 66 4.05 -4.84 8.33
N GLY A 67 5.34 -5.14 8.10
CA GLY A 67 5.80 -5.91 6.95
C GLY A 67 7.31 -5.86 6.82
N ASP A 68 7.81 -6.21 5.65
CA ASP A 68 9.25 -6.19 5.35
C ASP A 68 9.73 -4.75 5.14
N CYS A 69 11.01 -4.50 5.41
CA CYS A 69 11.65 -3.23 5.08
C CYS A 69 11.73 -3.03 3.56
N ALA A 70 12.08 -4.10 2.84
CA ALA A 70 12.08 -4.18 1.39
C ALA A 70 11.72 -5.60 0.98
N GLU A 71 10.69 -5.74 0.14
CA GLU A 71 10.32 -7.03 -0.44
C GLU A 71 11.26 -7.33 -1.62
N SER A 72 11.63 -8.61 -1.79
CA SER A 72 12.54 -9.06 -2.85
C SER A 72 11.93 -10.20 -3.63
N PHE A 73 12.10 -10.18 -4.96
CA PHE A 73 11.64 -11.26 -5.84
C PHE A 73 12.26 -12.62 -5.50
N ALA A 74 13.51 -12.63 -5.04
CA ALA A 74 14.21 -13.87 -4.68
C ALA A 74 13.63 -14.54 -3.42
N THR A 75 12.95 -13.77 -2.58
CA THR A 75 12.42 -14.20 -1.29
C THR A 75 10.91 -14.02 -1.23
N LEU A 76 10.21 -14.05 -2.36
CA LEU A 76 8.75 -13.99 -2.39
C LEU A 76 8.19 -15.41 -2.49
N SER A 77 7.66 -15.92 -1.38
CA SER A 77 7.00 -17.24 -1.33
C SER A 77 5.67 -17.18 -0.57
N ALA A 78 4.77 -18.11 -0.88
CA ALA A 78 3.49 -18.24 -0.18
C ALA A 78 3.68 -18.51 1.33
N GLU A 79 4.75 -19.21 1.71
CA GLU A 79 5.13 -19.45 3.10
C GLU A 79 5.47 -18.15 3.82
N GLN A 80 6.32 -17.31 3.25
CA GLN A 80 6.69 -16.03 3.85
C GLN A 80 5.50 -15.08 3.96
N ILE A 81 4.62 -15.05 2.95
CA ILE A 81 3.38 -14.26 2.99
C ILE A 81 2.47 -14.73 4.13
N ARG A 82 2.27 -16.05 4.24
CA ARG A 82 1.44 -16.66 5.29
C ARG A 82 2.00 -16.36 6.68
N ASP A 83 3.30 -16.48 6.86
CA ASP A 83 3.93 -16.29 8.17
C ASP A 83 3.91 -14.80 8.57
N LYS A 84 4.10 -13.88 7.63
CA LYS A 84 3.90 -12.44 7.83
C LYS A 84 2.45 -12.12 8.24
N LEU A 85 1.47 -12.69 7.53
CA LEU A 85 0.05 -12.52 7.87
C LEU A 85 -0.26 -13.08 9.25
N LYS A 86 0.29 -14.25 9.62
CA LYS A 86 0.13 -14.84 10.95
C LYS A 86 0.63 -13.91 12.05
N THR A 87 1.82 -13.33 11.87
CA THR A 87 2.38 -12.36 12.83
C THR A 87 1.47 -11.14 12.99
N LEU A 88 1.01 -10.55 11.89
CA LEU A 88 0.09 -9.39 11.94
C LEU A 88 -1.23 -9.73 12.64
N LEU A 89 -1.79 -10.92 12.38
CA LEU A 89 -3.03 -11.37 13.02
C LEU A 89 -2.83 -11.63 14.53
N GLN A 90 -1.70 -12.21 14.93
CA GLN A 90 -1.38 -12.44 16.34
C GLN A 90 -1.21 -11.13 17.11
N MET A 91 -0.45 -10.18 16.54
CA MET A 91 -0.30 -8.83 17.12
C MET A 91 -1.65 -8.11 17.20
N SER A 92 -2.47 -8.18 16.14
CA SER A 92 -3.80 -7.56 16.10
C SER A 92 -4.72 -8.10 17.19
N ALA A 93 -4.70 -9.41 17.47
CA ALA A 93 -5.49 -9.99 18.55
C ALA A 93 -5.05 -9.47 19.93
N ILE A 94 -3.74 -9.40 20.19
CA ILE A 94 -3.19 -8.88 21.45
C ILE A 94 -3.55 -7.39 21.62
N LEU A 95 -3.36 -6.58 20.58
CA LEU A 95 -3.66 -5.15 20.61
C LEU A 95 -5.15 -4.86 20.77
N THR A 96 -6.01 -5.67 20.15
CA THR A 96 -7.47 -5.54 20.30
C THR A 96 -7.87 -5.76 21.77
N TYR A 97 -7.32 -6.78 22.41
CA TYR A 97 -7.56 -7.04 23.82
C TYR A 97 -7.02 -5.91 24.72
N ALA A 98 -5.77 -5.50 24.51
CA ALA A 98 -5.11 -4.50 25.37
C ALA A 98 -5.70 -3.08 25.24
N SER A 99 -6.13 -2.70 24.04
CA SER A 99 -6.67 -1.36 23.77
C SER A 99 -8.18 -1.25 23.96
N SER A 100 -8.89 -2.38 24.05
CA SER A 100 -10.36 -2.45 24.09
C SER A 100 -11.06 -1.74 22.91
N VAL A 101 -10.34 -1.49 21.81
CA VAL A 101 -10.88 -0.91 20.57
C VAL A 101 -10.50 -1.80 19.37
N PRO A 102 -11.25 -1.72 18.26
CA PRO A 102 -10.91 -2.45 17.05
C PRO A 102 -9.51 -2.08 16.51
N VAL A 103 -8.78 -3.07 15.98
CA VAL A 103 -7.51 -2.86 15.28
C VAL A 103 -7.71 -2.96 13.76
N VAL A 104 -7.37 -1.88 13.06
CA VAL A 104 -7.22 -1.83 11.60
C VAL A 104 -5.84 -2.39 11.26
N LYS A 105 -5.82 -3.41 10.41
CA LYS A 105 -4.62 -4.09 9.91
C LYS A 105 -4.62 -4.03 8.39
#